data_AF-A0A1B6KBB0-F1
#
_entry.id   AF-A0A1B6KBB0-F1
#
_cell.length_a   1.000
_cell.length_b   1.000
_cell.length_c   1.000
_cell.angle_alpha   90.00
_cell.angle_beta   90.00
_cell.angle_gamma   90.00
#
_symmetry.space_group_name_H-M   'P 1'
#
loop_
_entity.id
_entity.type
_entity.pdbx_description
1 polymer ?
#
loop_
_entity_poly.entity_id
_entity_poly.type
_entity_poly.pdbx_seq_one_letter_code
_entity_poly.pdbx_strand_id
1 'polypeptide(L)'
;GGLSPVLRKTVWPFLLHFYSFQSTYDEREHILQIRRHEYEQITCRRESLEGAARERFLRNIQCVVEKDVVRTDRSNPYYAGESNPHVQTMMRILLNYAIYNSTLGYTQGMSDLLAPVLA
;
A
#
# COMPACT_ATOMS: atom_id res chain seq x y z
N GLY A 1 25.67 3.29 -7.72
CA GLY A 1 25.22 4.06 -6.54
C GLY A 1 23.78 3.70 -6.25
N GLY A 2 23.42 3.47 -4.99
CA GLY A 2 22.08 3.08 -4.57
C GLY A 2 22.09 2.43 -3.18
N LEU A 3 20.94 2.37 -2.53
CA LEU A 3 20.76 1.63 -1.27
C LEU A 3 20.63 0.13 -1.56
N SER A 4 21.43 -0.68 -0.86
CA SER A 4 21.28 -2.14 -0.85
C SER A 4 19.85 -2.53 -0.47
N PRO A 5 19.21 -3.52 -1.14
CA PRO A 5 17.84 -3.95 -0.84
C PRO A 5 17.58 -4.21 0.65
N VAL A 6 18.58 -4.78 1.35
CA VAL A 6 18.48 -5.09 2.79
C VAL A 6 18.30 -3.82 3.64
N LEU A 7 18.93 -2.71 3.24
CA LEU A 7 18.87 -1.45 3.98
C LEU A 7 17.59 -0.66 3.69
N ARG A 8 16.89 -0.94 2.59
CA ARG A 8 15.68 -0.20 2.20
C ARG A 8 14.62 -0.24 3.29
N LYS A 9 14.40 -1.42 3.91
CA LYS A 9 13.44 -1.59 5.01
C LYS A 9 13.70 -0.66 6.19
N THR A 10 14.96 -0.30 6.45
CA THR A 10 15.35 0.57 7.55
C THR A 10 15.43 2.04 7.15
N VAL A 11 15.93 2.32 5.94
CA VAL A 11 16.26 3.68 5.49
C VAL A 11 15.06 4.35 4.80
N TRP A 12 14.25 3.62 4.04
CA TRP A 12 13.13 4.20 3.31
C TRP A 12 12.07 4.84 4.18
N PRO A 13 11.72 4.33 5.37
CA PRO A 13 10.82 5.04 6.27
C PRO A 13 11.26 6.50 6.55
N PHE A 14 12.57 6.78 6.58
CA PHE A 14 13.07 8.15 6.71
C PHE A 14 12.98 8.94 5.41
N LEU A 15 13.40 8.34 4.29
CA LEU A 15 13.39 9.00 2.97
C LEU A 15 11.97 9.30 2.48
N LEU A 16 11.00 8.47 2.84
CA LEU A 16 9.58 8.65 2.52
C LEU A 16 8.85 9.48 3.58
N HIS A 17 9.57 10.12 4.49
CA HIS A 17 9.03 10.97 5.55
C HIS A 17 8.03 10.29 6.50
N PHE A 18 8.09 8.96 6.60
CA PHE A 18 7.36 8.22 7.63
C PHE A 18 7.98 8.45 9.02
N TYR A 19 9.31 8.57 9.08
CA TYR A 19 10.05 8.98 10.27
C TYR A 19 10.83 10.27 10.03
N SER A 20 10.92 11.11 11.07
CA SER A 20 11.89 12.21 11.09
C SER A 20 13.30 11.68 11.32
N PHE A 21 14.31 12.28 10.68
CA PHE A 21 15.73 11.97 10.93
C PHE A 21 16.17 12.27 12.37
N GLN A 22 15.42 13.12 13.08
CA GLN A 22 15.69 13.49 14.47
C GLN A 22 14.98 12.55 15.47
N SER A 23 14.14 11.62 14.98
CA SER A 23 13.35 10.76 15.86
C SER A 23 14.19 9.68 16.55
N THR A 24 13.85 9.42 17.81
CA THR A 24 14.44 8.34 18.60
C THR A 24 13.84 6.97 18.21
N TYR A 25 14.34 5.89 18.81
CA TYR A 25 13.73 4.57 18.62
C TYR A 25 12.32 4.52 19.25
N ASP A 26 12.18 4.99 20.48
CA ASP A 26 10.91 4.94 21.22
C ASP A 26 9.81 5.77 20.53
N GLU A 27 10.17 6.95 20.00
CA GLU A 27 9.25 7.77 19.21
C GLU A 27 8.78 7.05 17.93
N ARG A 28 9.69 6.35 17.24
CA ARG A 28 9.34 5.59 16.03
C ARG A 28 8.45 4.40 16.34
N GLU A 29 8.65 3.74 17.47
CA GLU A 29 7.77 2.66 17.91
C GLU A 29 6.36 3.19 18.22
N HIS A 30 6.26 4.35 18.88
CA HIS A 30 4.98 4.99 19.13
C HIS A 30 4.28 5.43 17.83
N ILE A 31 5.03 5.98 16.86
CA ILE A 31 4.52 6.30 15.52
C ILE A 31 3.99 5.03 14.84
N LEU A 32 4.72 3.92 14.89
CA LEU A 32 4.28 2.65 14.30
C LEU A 32 2.96 2.15 14.90
N GLN A 33 2.80 2.24 16.21
CA GLN A 33 1.58 1.83 16.90
C GLN A 33 0.38 2.67 16.43
N ILE A 34 0.54 3.99 16.38
CA ILE A 34 -0.50 4.92 15.90
C ILE A 34 -0.86 4.59 14.44
N ARG A 35 0.13 4.49 13.56
CA ARG A 35 -0.08 4.26 12.12
C ARG A 35 -0.69 2.89 11.84
N ARG A 36 -0.35 1.87 12.64
CA ARG A 36 -0.97 0.55 12.55
C ARG A 36 -2.46 0.63 12.86
N HIS A 37 -2.82 1.28 13.97
CA HIS A 37 -4.20 1.44 14.36
C HIS A 37 -5.01 2.25 13.33
N GLU A 38 -4.44 3.34 12.78
CA GLU A 38 -5.08 4.09 11.68
C GLU A 38 -5.31 3.22 10.44
N TYR A 39 -4.32 2.41 10.05
CA TYR A 39 -4.44 1.50 8.92
C TYR A 39 -5.51 0.41 9.14
N GLU A 40 -5.62 -0.10 10.37
CA GLU A 40 -6.67 -1.03 10.76
C GLU A 40 -8.06 -0.38 10.66
N GLN A 41 -8.22 0.86 11.14
CA GLN A 41 -9.47 1.60 10.99
C GLN A 41 -9.87 1.81 9.53
N ILE A 42 -8.91 2.16 8.66
CA ILE A 42 -9.16 2.28 7.21
C ILE A 42 -9.59 0.94 6.63
N THR A 43 -8.96 -0.16 7.06
CA THR A 43 -9.31 -1.52 6.64
C THR A 43 -10.74 -1.86 7.04
N CYS A 44 -11.12 -1.63 8.31
CA CYS A 44 -12.47 -1.86 8.80
C CYS A 44 -13.49 -1.03 8.02
N ARG A 45 -13.21 0.26 7.76
CA ARG A 45 -14.10 1.13 6.96
C ARG A 45 -14.30 0.63 5.54
N ARG A 46 -13.25 0.07 4.91
CA ARG A 46 -13.35 -0.54 3.57
C ARG A 46 -14.25 -1.78 3.61
N GLU A 47 -14.06 -2.63 4.61
CA GLU A 47 -14.76 -3.91 4.73
C GLU A 47 -16.22 -3.73 5.18
N SER A 48 -16.53 -2.64 5.89
CA SER A 48 -17.88 -2.26 6.28
C SER A 48 -18.66 -1.53 5.18
N LEU A 49 -18.13 -1.38 3.97
CA LEU A 49 -18.88 -0.79 2.86
C LEU A 49 -20.02 -1.71 2.45
N GLU A 50 -21.22 -1.15 2.29
CA GLU A 50 -22.42 -1.89 1.89
C GLU A 50 -23.23 -1.16 0.81
N GLY A 51 -24.17 -1.88 0.21
CA GLY A 51 -25.11 -1.38 -0.80
C GLY A 51 -24.44 -0.61 -1.95
N ALA A 52 -25.05 0.52 -2.33
CA ALA A 52 -24.59 1.33 -3.45
C ALA A 52 -23.16 1.89 -3.28
N ALA A 53 -22.71 2.10 -2.03
CA ALA A 53 -21.37 2.59 -1.75
C ALA A 53 -20.32 1.50 -2.07
N ARG A 54 -20.55 0.27 -1.60
CA ARG A 54 -19.71 -0.90 -1.94
C ARG A 54 -19.67 -1.11 -3.43
N GLU A 55 -20.82 -1.15 -4.09
CA GLU A 55 -20.89 -1.36 -5.53
C GLU A 55 -20.12 -0.31 -6.34
N ARG A 56 -20.23 0.96 -5.96
CA ARG A 56 -19.48 2.04 -6.60
C ARG A 56 -17.97 1.86 -6.40
N PHE A 57 -17.55 1.51 -5.19
CA PHE A 57 -16.15 1.24 -4.89
C PHE A 57 -15.61 0.06 -5.71
N LEU A 58 -16.37 -1.04 -5.80
CA LEU A 58 -16.00 -2.20 -6.59
C LEU A 58 -15.81 -1.84 -8.08
N ARG A 59 -16.81 -1.19 -8.67
CA ARG A 59 -16.81 -0.84 -10.09
C ARG A 59 -15.71 0.16 -10.46
N ASN A 60 -15.51 1.18 -9.63
CA ASN A 60 -14.64 2.31 -9.99
C ASN A 60 -13.20 2.13 -9.53
N ILE A 61 -12.97 1.41 -8.43
CA ILE A 61 -11.65 1.30 -7.80
C ILE A 61 -11.15 -0.14 -7.87
N GLN A 62 -11.88 -1.08 -7.27
CA GLN A 62 -11.36 -2.44 -7.08
C GLN A 62 -11.03 -3.13 -8.41
N CYS A 63 -11.93 -3.06 -9.39
CA CYS A 63 -11.68 -3.65 -10.70
C CYS A 63 -10.49 -3.04 -11.46
N VAL A 64 -10.15 -1.77 -11.21
CA VAL A 64 -9.00 -1.10 -11.84
C VAL A 64 -7.72 -1.54 -11.16
N VAL A 65 -7.70 -1.54 -9.81
CA VAL A 65 -6.56 -2.02 -9.01
C VAL A 65 -6.23 -3.47 -9.35
N GLU A 66 -7.22 -4.36 -9.43
CA GLU A 66 -7.02 -5.78 -9.75
C GLU A 66 -6.32 -5.96 -11.12
N LYS A 67 -6.75 -5.19 -12.13
CA LYS A 67 -6.15 -5.24 -13.47
C LYS A 67 -4.71 -4.72 -13.47
N ASP A 68 -4.45 -3.61 -12.78
CA ASP A 68 -3.13 -2.99 -12.74
C ASP A 68 -2.12 -3.82 -11.97
N VAL A 69 -2.51 -4.36 -10.81
CA VAL A 69 -1.66 -5.20 -9.97
C VAL A 69 -1.27 -6.50 -10.67
N VAL A 70 -2.13 -7.05 -11.54
CA VAL A 70 -1.78 -8.21 -12.37
C VAL A 70 -0.72 -7.85 -13.42
N ARG A 71 -0.73 -6.62 -13.94
CA ARG A 71 0.24 -6.10 -14.91
C ARG A 71 1.55 -5.65 -14.28
N THR A 72 1.58 -5.42 -12.97
CA THR A 72 2.81 -5.06 -12.25
C THR A 72 3.88 -6.13 -12.47
N ASP A 73 5.11 -5.68 -12.73
CA ASP A 73 6.22 -6.46 -13.28
C ASP A 73 6.38 -7.88 -12.69
N ARG A 74 5.90 -8.87 -13.45
CA ARG A 74 5.99 -10.30 -13.11
C ARG A 74 7.37 -10.90 -13.36
N SER A 75 8.29 -10.16 -14.00
CA SER A 75 9.68 -10.59 -14.13
C SER A 75 10.46 -10.39 -12.82
N ASN A 76 9.99 -9.51 -11.94
CA ASN A 76 10.53 -9.37 -10.59
C ASN A 76 10.16 -10.59 -9.73
N PRO A 77 11.14 -11.32 -9.15
CA PRO A 77 10.89 -12.48 -8.30
C PRO A 77 9.92 -12.23 -7.13
N TYR A 78 9.86 -10.99 -6.65
CA TYR A 78 8.94 -10.60 -5.57
C TYR A 78 7.46 -10.71 -5.97
N TYR A 79 7.13 -10.49 -7.25
CA TYR A 79 5.75 -10.54 -7.79
C TYR A 79 5.49 -11.74 -8.71
N ALA A 80 6.52 -12.55 -8.97
CA ALA A 80 6.42 -13.73 -9.82
C ALA A 80 5.54 -14.84 -9.21
N GLY A 81 4.96 -15.69 -10.06
CA GLY A 81 4.16 -16.84 -9.65
C GLY A 81 2.65 -16.59 -9.57
N GLU A 82 1.88 -17.68 -9.64
CA GLU A 82 0.43 -17.67 -9.47
C GLU A 82 0.05 -17.51 -7.99
N SER A 83 -1.06 -16.83 -7.70
CA SER A 83 -1.55 -16.58 -6.33
C SER A 83 -0.49 -16.02 -5.36
N ASN A 84 0.38 -15.12 -5.84
CA ASN A 84 1.45 -14.53 -5.04
C ASN A 84 0.89 -13.65 -3.89
N PRO A 85 1.27 -13.89 -2.62
CA PRO A 85 0.76 -13.13 -1.47
C PRO A 85 1.19 -11.65 -1.48
N HIS A 86 2.34 -11.31 -2.07
CA HIS A 86 2.81 -9.93 -2.18
C HIS A 86 1.96 -9.09 -3.14
N VAL A 87 1.44 -9.73 -4.20
CA VAL A 87 0.46 -9.13 -5.12
C VAL A 87 -0.84 -8.81 -4.36
N GLN A 88 -1.28 -9.71 -3.47
CA GLN A 88 -2.42 -9.48 -2.59
C GLN A 88 -2.17 -8.35 -1.58
N THR A 89 -0.96 -8.26 -1.01
CA THR A 89 -0.55 -7.15 -0.15
C THR A 89 -0.62 -5.82 -0.87
N MET A 90 -0.07 -5.74 -2.09
CA MET A 90 -0.14 -4.54 -2.93
C MET A 90 -1.59 -4.11 -3.17
N MET A 91 -2.44 -5.05 -3.59
CA MET A 91 -3.86 -4.78 -3.80
C MET A 91 -4.52 -4.22 -2.53
N ARG A 92 -4.31 -4.84 -1.36
CA ARG A 92 -4.88 -4.35 -0.09
C ARG A 92 -4.44 -2.93 0.26
N ILE A 93 -3.17 -2.59 0.04
CA ILE A 93 -2.64 -1.25 0.30
C ILE A 93 -3.32 -0.22 -0.61
N LEU A 94 -3.41 -0.49 -1.92
CA LEU A 94 -4.02 0.42 -2.88
C LEU A 94 -5.52 0.63 -2.62
N LEU A 95 -6.25 -0.44 -2.28
CA LEU A 95 -7.66 -0.35 -1.93
C LEU A 95 -7.87 0.47 -0.64
N ASN A 96 -7.04 0.26 0.38
CA ASN A 96 -7.11 1.05 1.62
C ASN A 96 -6.74 2.52 1.36
N TYR A 97 -5.75 2.80 0.50
CA TYR A 97 -5.42 4.16 0.11
C TYR A 97 -6.61 4.88 -0.54
N ALA A 98 -7.34 4.21 -1.43
CA ALA A 98 -8.52 4.79 -2.08
C ALA A 98 -9.67 5.09 -1.10
N ILE A 99 -9.73 4.41 0.06
CA ILE A 99 -10.65 4.74 1.14
C ILE A 99 -10.13 5.90 2.00
N TYR A 100 -8.82 5.91 2.27
CA TYR A 100 -8.16 6.97 3.03
C TYR A 100 -8.27 8.34 2.34
N ASN A 101 -8.03 8.38 1.03
CA ASN A 101 -8.15 9.58 0.20
C ASN A 101 -9.19 9.35 -0.91
N SER A 102 -10.47 9.37 -0.54
CA SER A 102 -11.57 9.09 -1.49
C SER A 102 -11.75 10.15 -2.59
N THR A 103 -11.20 11.36 -2.39
CA THR A 103 -11.21 12.42 -3.41
C THR A 103 -10.27 12.09 -4.56
N LEU A 104 -9.07 11.60 -4.27
CA LEU A 104 -8.13 11.13 -5.30
C LEU A 104 -8.45 9.71 -5.76
N GLY A 105 -8.81 8.83 -4.81
CA GLY A 105 -9.09 7.43 -5.04
C GLY A 105 -7.86 6.65 -5.49
N TYR A 106 -8.03 5.87 -6.56
CA TYR A 106 -6.97 5.16 -7.25
C TYR A 106 -6.97 5.60 -8.72
N THR A 107 -5.78 5.87 -9.25
CA THR A 107 -5.58 6.13 -10.67
C THR A 107 -4.60 5.12 -11.25
N GLN A 108 -4.73 4.86 -12.56
CA GLN A 108 -3.92 3.87 -13.25
C GLN A 108 -2.42 4.21 -13.11
N GLY A 109 -1.60 3.19 -12.78
CA GLY A 109 -0.16 3.33 -12.59
C GLY A 109 0.28 3.64 -11.15
N MET A 110 -0.64 3.86 -10.21
CA MET A 110 -0.28 3.94 -8.79
C MET A 110 0.30 2.62 -8.25
N SER A 111 -0.05 1.48 -8.84
CA SER A 111 0.61 0.19 -8.55
C SER A 111 2.10 0.21 -8.85
N ASP A 112 2.52 0.86 -9.95
CA ASP A 112 3.93 0.96 -10.35
C ASP A 112 4.74 1.87 -9.42
N LEU A 113 4.08 2.86 -8.80
CA LEU A 113 4.70 3.69 -7.75
C LEU A 113 4.92 2.90 -6.45
N LEU A 114 3.98 2.02 -6.11
CA LEU A 114 4.06 1.18 -4.90
C LEU A 114 4.98 -0.03 -5.09
N ALA A 115 5.10 -0.55 -6.31
CA ALA A 115 5.89 -1.73 -6.64
C ALA A 115 7.33 -1.71 -6.12
N PRO A 116 8.13 -0.66 -6.32
CA PRO A 116 9.47 -0.60 -5.77
C PRO A 116 9.46 -0.52 -4.24
N VAL A 117 8.44 0.10 -3.62
CA VAL A 117 8.35 0.27 -2.16
C VAL A 117 8.24 -1.07 -1.43
N LEU A 118 7.56 -2.05 -2.03
CA LEU A 118 7.34 -3.36 -1.45
C LEU A 118 8.46 -4.38 -1.76
N ALA A 119 9.14 -4.23 -2.91
CA ALA A 119 10.11 -5.20 -3.45
C ALA A 119 11.58 -5.02 -2.99
#